data_AF-A0A1S1ESN6-F1
#
_entry.id   AF-A0A1S1ESN6-F1
#
_cell.length_a   1.000
_cell.length_b   1.000
_cell.length_c   1.000
_cell.angle_alpha   90.00
_cell.angle_beta   90.00
_cell.angle_gamma   90.00
#
_symmetry.space_group_name_H-M   'P 1'
#
loop_
_entity.id
_entity.type
_entity.pdbx_description
1 polymer ?
#
loop_
_entity_poly.entity_id
_entity_poly.type
_entity_poly.pdbx_seq_one_letter_code
_entity_poly.pdbx_strand_id
1 'polypeptide(L)' 'MDLAGIHRDALMLKVGAEVEVAHPNFAGLAGEDAQRVSEDGLLAAQSAIRTCREQLPQNVTPQLAFDGMVGRLRLTCGAR' A
#
# COMPACT_ATOMS: atom_id res chain seq x y z
N MET A 1 -0.27 -9.99 -8.94
CA MET A 1 0.39 -8.83 -8.33
C MET A 1 -0.66 -7.78 -8.04
N ASP A 2 -0.70 -7.28 -6.81
CA ASP A 2 -1.57 -6.17 -6.43
C ASP A 2 -0.83 -5.15 -5.55
N LEU A 3 -1.37 -3.92 -5.50
CA LEU A 3 -0.74 -2.79 -4.81
C LEU A 3 -0.64 -2.99 -3.28
N ALA A 4 -1.63 -3.66 -2.67
CA ALA A 4 -1.60 -3.91 -1.23
C ALA A 4 -0.53 -4.94 -0.86
N GLY A 5 -0.27 -5.90 -1.75
CA GLY A 5 0.78 -6.89 -1.64
C GLY A 5 2.18 -6.28 -1.68
N ILE A 6 2.41 -5.23 -2.48
CA ILE A 6 3.70 -4.52 -2.50
C ILE A 6 3.97 -3.84 -1.16
N HIS A 7 2.99 -3.11 -0.60
CA HIS A 7 3.14 -2.50 0.73
C HIS A 7 3.23 -3.54 1.86
N ARG A 8 2.57 -4.69 1.72
CA ARG A 8 2.74 -5.83 2.64
C ARG A 8 4.18 -6.33 2.62
N ASP A 9 4.71 -6.58 1.44
CA ASP A 9 6.08 -7.09 1.28
C ASP A 9 7.10 -6.06 1.80
N ALA A 10 6.88 -4.77 1.54
CA ALA A 10 7.67 -3.69 2.12
C ALA A 10 7.62 -3.68 3.66
N LEU A 11 6.44 -3.88 4.25
CA LEU A 11 6.27 -3.95 5.71
C LEU A 11 7.04 -5.14 6.29
N MET A 12 6.94 -6.32 5.66
CA MET A 12 7.66 -7.52 6.09
C MET A 12 9.18 -7.31 6.05
N LEU A 13 9.69 -6.68 4.99
CA LEU A 13 11.11 -6.31 4.89
C LEU A 13 11.51 -5.31 5.99
N LYS A 14 10.69 -4.28 6.22
CA LYS A 14 10.98 -3.21 7.19
C LYS A 14 11.07 -3.71 8.62
N VAL A 15 10.19 -4.63 9.02
CA VAL A 15 10.19 -5.23 10.37
C VAL A 15 11.15 -6.42 10.52
N GLY A 16 11.87 -6.78 9.46
CA GLY A 16 12.81 -7.92 9.48
C GLY A 16 12.13 -9.28 9.59
N ALA A 17 10.90 -9.43 9.07
CA ALA A 17 10.19 -10.70 9.11
C ALA A 17 10.82 -11.72 8.14
N GLU A 18 11.09 -12.93 8.64
CA GLU A 18 11.57 -14.06 7.84
C GLU A 18 10.42 -14.80 7.15
N VAL A 19 9.69 -14.10 6.28
CA VAL A 19 8.57 -14.66 5.51
C VAL A 19 8.84 -14.55 4.01
N GLU A 20 8.26 -15.48 3.26
CA GLU A 20 8.33 -15.42 1.79
C GLU A 20 7.64 -14.14 1.28
N VAL A 21 8.35 -13.45 0.40
CA VAL A 21 7.87 -12.25 -0.30
C VAL A 21 6.83 -12.69 -1.33
N ALA A 22 5.64 -12.11 -1.29
CA ALA A 22 4.56 -12.51 -2.19
C ALA A 22 4.83 -12.09 -3.64
N HIS A 23 5.60 -11.03 -3.84
CA HIS A 23 5.90 -10.45 -5.16
C HIS A 23 7.42 -10.34 -5.41
N PRO A 24 8.14 -11.45 -5.64
CA PRO A 24 9.59 -11.44 -5.81
C PRO A 24 10.05 -10.57 -6.99
N ASN A 25 9.28 -10.52 -8.07
CA ASN A 25 9.56 -9.65 -9.24
C ASN A 25 9.51 -8.15 -8.92
N PHE A 26 8.94 -7.77 -7.76
CA PHE A 26 8.80 -6.39 -7.30
C PHE A 26 9.59 -6.14 -6.00
N ALA A 27 10.51 -7.04 -5.63
CA ALA A 27 11.29 -6.92 -4.41
C ALA A 27 12.08 -5.60 -4.33
N GLY A 28 12.58 -5.09 -5.46
CA GLY A 28 13.25 -3.78 -5.51
C GLY A 28 12.33 -2.63 -5.07
N LEU A 29 11.11 -2.58 -5.61
CA LEU A 29 10.10 -1.57 -5.25
C LEU A 29 9.67 -1.71 -3.78
N ALA A 30 9.43 -2.93 -3.32
CA ALA A 30 9.11 -3.18 -1.91
C ALA A 30 10.26 -2.76 -0.97
N GLY A 31 11.51 -2.95 -1.39
CA GLY A 31 12.69 -2.47 -0.66
C GLY A 31 12.79 -0.95 -0.59
N GLU A 32 12.54 -0.25 -1.69
CA GLU A 32 12.48 1.22 -1.71
C GLU A 32 11.38 1.77 -0.79
N ASP A 33 10.19 1.17 -0.85
CA ASP A 33 9.06 1.52 0.03
C ASP A 33 9.41 1.28 1.51
N ALA A 34 10.03 0.14 1.83
CA ALA A 34 10.46 -0.20 3.19
C ALA A 34 11.47 0.80 3.76
N GLN A 35 12.33 1.38 2.91
CA GLN A 35 13.28 2.41 3.32
C GLN A 35 12.61 3.77 3.56
N ARG A 36 11.62 4.14 2.74
CA ARG A 36 11.06 5.50 2.71
C ARG A 36 9.81 5.70 3.58
N VAL A 37 8.95 4.69 3.68
CA VAL A 37 7.65 4.79 4.34
C VAL A 37 7.74 4.17 5.74
N SER A 38 7.12 4.79 6.75
CA SER A 38 7.07 4.21 8.11
C SER A 38 6.24 2.92 8.16
N GLU A 39 6.41 2.11 9.21
CA GLU A 39 5.60 0.89 9.40
C GLU A 39 4.10 1.20 9.45
N ASP A 40 3.72 2.20 10.25
CA ASP A 40 2.34 2.73 10.31
C ASP A 40 1.87 3.24 8.95
N GLY A 41 2.75 3.89 8.18
CA GLY A 41 2.44 4.37 6.83
C GLY A 41 2.14 3.24 5.86
N LEU A 42 2.90 2.14 5.91
CA LEU A 42 2.69 0.95 5.08
C LEU A 42 1.35 0.27 5.44
N LEU A 43 1.05 0.12 6.73
CA LEU A 43 -0.24 -0.40 7.20
C LEU A 43 -1.42 0.50 6.79
N ALA A 44 -1.24 1.81 6.89
CA ALA A 44 -2.24 2.79 6.47
C ALA A 44 -2.47 2.76 4.95
N ALA A 45 -1.41 2.58 4.15
CA ALA A 45 -1.51 2.42 2.70
C ALA A 45 -2.32 1.17 2.32
N GLN A 46 -2.05 0.03 2.96
CA GLN A 46 -2.84 -1.20 2.78
C GLN A 46 -4.31 -0.98 3.15
N SER A 47 -4.57 -0.25 4.23
CA SER A 47 -5.93 0.08 4.67
C SER A 47 -6.64 1.01 3.70
N ALA A 48 -5.96 2.01 3.12
CA ALA A 48 -6.53 2.87 2.08
C ALA A 48 -6.94 2.08 0.84
N ILE A 49 -6.11 1.12 0.40
CA ILE A 49 -6.41 0.26 -0.75
C ILE A 49 -7.60 -0.65 -0.47
N ARG A 50 -7.67 -1.25 0.72
CA ARG A 50 -8.82 -2.04 1.16
C ARG A 50 -10.11 -1.21 1.17
N THR A 51 -10.09 -0.02 1.76
CA THR A 51 -11.28 0.85 1.77
C THR A 51 -11.72 1.22 0.36
N CYS A 52 -10.79 1.50 -0.56
CA CYS A 52 -11.13 1.75 -1.97
C CYS A 52 -11.89 0.55 -2.56
N ARG A 53 -11.38 -0.68 -2.36
CA ARG A 53 -12.02 -1.91 -2.84
C ARG A 53 -13.41 -2.13 -2.23
N GLU A 54 -13.60 -1.80 -0.96
CA GLU A 54 -14.89 -1.87 -0.27
C GLU A 54 -15.89 -0.83 -0.77
N GLN A 55 -15.42 0.33 -1.24
CA GLN A 55 -16.24 1.42 -1.78
C GLN A 55 -16.68 1.19 -3.23
N LEU A 56 -15.86 0.52 -4.04
CA LEU A 56 -16.17 0.25 -5.46
C LEU A 56 -17.53 -0.44 -5.72
N PRO A 57 -18.00 -1.42 -4.93
CA PRO A 57 -19.33 -2.02 -5.12
C PRO A 57 -20.48 -1.17 -4.54
N GLN A 58 -20.18 -0.05 -3.88
CA GLN A 58 -21.19 0.85 -3.29
C GLN A 58 -21.60 1.94 -4.29
N ASN A 59 -22.43 2.89 -3.85
CA ASN A 59 -22.89 4.03 -4.67
C ASN A 59 -21.82 5.12 -4.93
N VAL A 60 -20.53 4.76 -4.96
CA VAL A 60 -19.41 5.68 -5.20
C VAL A 60 -18.88 5.44 -6.62
N THR A 61 -18.62 6.50 -7.38
CA THR A 61 -18.00 6.34 -8.70
C THR A 61 -16.58 5.82 -8.55
N PRO A 62 -16.09 4.94 -9.45
CA PRO A 62 -14.72 4.44 -9.38
C PRO A 62 -13.67 5.56 -9.27
N GLN A 63 -13.87 6.65 -10.02
CA GLN A 63 -12.99 7.81 -9.98
C GLN A 63 -12.89 8.41 -8.57
N LEU A 64 -14.02 8.63 -7.89
CA LEU A 64 -14.01 9.19 -6.53
C LEU A 64 -13.38 8.23 -5.50
N ALA A 65 -13.59 6.93 -5.64
CA ALA A 65 -12.94 5.93 -4.78
C ALA A 65 -11.42 5.94 -4.96
N PHE A 66 -10.94 6.00 -6.21
CA PHE A 66 -9.52 6.08 -6.53
C PHE A 66 -8.90 7.40 -6.08
N ASP A 67 -9.57 8.54 -6.28
CA ASP A 67 -9.08 9.85 -5.83
C ASP A 67 -8.88 9.87 -4.30
N GLY A 68 -9.85 9.34 -3.55
CA GLY A 68 -9.76 9.20 -2.10
C GLY A 68 -8.67 8.22 -1.66
N MET A 69 -8.41 7.16 -2.42
CA MET A 69 -7.30 6.23 -2.17
C MET A 69 -5.95 6.92 -2.39
N VAL A 70 -5.75 7.58 -3.52
CA VAL A 70 -4.50 8.27 -3.89
C VAL A 70 -4.19 9.39 -2.91
N GLY A 71 -5.20 10.15 -2.47
CA GLY A 71 -5.03 11.17 -1.44
C GLY A 71 -4.48 10.60 -0.13
N ARG A 72 -5.00 9.45 0.31
CA ARG A 72 -4.48 8.75 1.50
C ARG A 72 -3.07 8.22 1.29
N LEU A 73 -2.78 7.62 0.13
CA LEU A 73 -1.43 7.12 -0.19
C LEU A 73 -0.38 8.23 -0.22
N ARG A 74 -0.73 9.42 -0.71
CA ARG A 74 0.15 10.59 -0.67
C ARG A 74 0.53 10.99 0.75
N LEU A 75 -0.46 11.02 1.65
CA LEU A 75 -0.24 11.32 3.07
C LEU A 75 0.67 10.27 3.74
N THR A 76 0.44 8.97 3.47
CA THR A 76 1.25 7.90 4.07
C THR A 76 2.69 7.88 3.56
N CYS A 77 2.89 8.16 2.27
CA CYS A 77 4.22 8.17 1.65
C CYS A 77 4.96 9.51 1.79
N GLY A 78 4.37 10.50 2.47
CA GLY A 78 4.95 11.84 2.63
C GLY A 78 5.08 12.62 1.31
N ALA A 79 4.36 12.22 0.27
CA ALA A 79 4.34 12.91 -1.01
C ALA A 79 3.33 14.07 -0.92
N ARG A 80 3.83 15.31 -0.89
CA ARG A 80 3.02 16.53 -0.88
C ARG A 80 2.75 17.03 -2.30
#